data_AF-A0A2S2PCL3-F1
#
_entry.id   AF-A0A2S2PCL3-F1
#
_cell.length_a   1.000
_cell.length_b   1.000
_cell.length_c   1.000
_cell.angle_alpha   90.00
_cell.angle_beta   90.00
_cell.angle_gamma   90.00
#
_symmetry.space_group_name_H-M   'P 1'
#
loop_
_entity.id
_entity.type
_entity.pdbx_description
1 polymer ?
#
loop_
_entity_poly.entity_id
_entity_poly.type
_entity_poly.pdbx_seq_one_letter_code
_entity_poly.pdbx_strand_id
1 'polypeptide(L)'
;MSGIDTELEWFFNLASRVTEGEQRNNYLSHLRVLTEQIELIKMSKLSFDSAIRMLPEFAGLPSQDLNLFEKKCEFVFKHIEEAMVSDVLEALLCNLSGKALCITQHKTIANYKDLITILRQISGTIFQKRIYQSNLI
;
A
#
# COMPACT_ATOMS: atom_id res chain seq x y z
N MET A 1 -17.76 3.89 8.90
CA MET A 1 -17.35 4.73 10.04
C MET A 1 -16.33 3.91 10.81
N SER A 2 -15.05 4.29 10.72
CA SER A 2 -13.93 3.53 11.27
C SER A 2 -13.83 3.73 12.78
N GLY A 3 -13.56 2.67 13.55
CA GLY A 3 -13.52 2.69 15.03
C GLY A 3 -12.56 3.70 15.69
N ILE A 4 -11.73 4.40 14.90
CA ILE A 4 -10.87 5.50 15.36
C ILE A 4 -11.70 6.73 15.78
N ASP A 5 -12.82 7.01 15.11
CA ASP A 5 -13.68 8.16 15.46
C ASP A 5 -14.27 8.01 16.86
N THR A 6 -14.58 6.76 17.26
CA THR A 6 -15.22 6.45 18.54
C THR A 6 -14.24 6.52 19.71
N GLU A 7 -12.99 6.13 19.51
CA GLU A 7 -11.93 6.25 20.54
C GLU A 7 -11.49 7.70 20.75
N LEU A 8 -11.38 8.48 19.67
CA LEU A 8 -11.07 9.91 19.77
C LEU A 8 -12.19 10.67 20.47
N GLU A 9 -13.46 10.43 20.14
CA GLU A 9 -14.60 11.00 20.86
C GLU A 9 -14.60 10.66 22.35
N TRP A 10 -14.29 9.41 22.71
CA TRP A 10 -14.17 9.01 24.11
C TRP A 10 -13.04 9.76 24.83
N PHE A 11 -11.87 9.89 24.20
CA PHE A 11 -10.74 10.64 24.75
C PHE A 11 -11.06 12.13 24.93
N PHE A 12 -11.70 12.77 23.93
CA PHE A 12 -12.15 14.17 24.03
C PHE A 12 -13.17 14.37 25.16
N ASN A 13 -14.09 13.43 25.34
CA ASN A 13 -15.06 13.44 26.42
C ASN A 13 -14.41 13.23 27.80
N LEU A 14 -13.41 12.36 27.91
CA LEU A 14 -12.66 12.14 29.14
C LEU A 14 -11.82 13.38 29.50
N ALA A 15 -11.07 13.93 28.56
CA ALA A 15 -10.26 15.14 28.75
C ALA A 15 -11.11 16.34 29.18
N SER A 16 -12.33 16.44 28.62
CA SER A 16 -13.31 17.47 28.99
C SER A 16 -13.83 17.38 30.43
N ARG A 17 -13.72 16.20 31.06
CA ARG A 17 -14.18 15.93 32.43
C ARG A 17 -13.08 16.08 33.49
N VAL A 18 -11.81 16.06 33.09
CA VAL A 18 -10.66 15.95 34.03
C VAL A 18 -9.92 17.29 34.21
N THR A 19 -10.19 18.30 33.38
CA THR A 19 -9.48 19.60 33.43
C THR A 19 -10.45 20.78 33.60
N GLU A 20 -10.14 21.70 34.51
CA GLU A 20 -10.95 22.91 34.76
C GLU A 20 -10.54 24.08 33.84
N GLY A 21 -11.54 24.84 33.39
CA GLY A 21 -11.39 26.19 32.79
C GLY A 21 -10.35 26.32 31.67
N GLU A 22 -9.36 27.18 31.89
CA GLU A 22 -8.42 27.68 30.87
C GLU A 22 -7.41 26.61 30.42
N GLN A 23 -7.00 25.71 31.31
CA GLN A 23 -6.14 24.56 30.95
C GLN A 23 -6.87 23.59 30.03
N ARG A 24 -8.16 23.32 30.28
CA ARG A 24 -8.99 22.47 29.41
C ARG A 24 -9.04 22.99 27.98
N ASN A 25 -9.30 24.29 27.82
CA ASN A 25 -9.39 24.91 26.49
C ASN A 25 -8.06 24.82 25.73
N ASN A 26 -6.94 24.97 26.44
CA ASN A 26 -5.60 24.86 25.85
C ASN A 26 -5.21 23.41 25.48
N TYR A 27 -5.67 22.41 26.25
CA TYR A 27 -5.47 21.00 25.88
C TYR A 27 -6.33 20.60 24.68
N LEU A 28 -7.61 20.99 24.66
CA LEU A 28 -8.52 20.68 23.56
C LEU A 28 -8.10 21.36 22.25
N SER A 29 -7.60 22.59 22.30
CA SER A 29 -7.06 23.27 21.11
C SER A 29 -5.83 22.54 20.55
N HIS A 30 -4.88 22.13 21.38
CA HIS A 30 -3.72 21.35 20.94
C HIS A 30 -4.11 20.00 20.36
N LEU A 31 -5.02 19.26 21.01
CA LEU A 31 -5.49 17.98 20.49
C LEU A 31 -6.17 18.13 19.14
N ARG A 32 -6.96 19.19 18.96
CA ARG A 32 -7.61 19.48 17.69
C ARG A 32 -6.60 19.77 16.57
N VAL A 33 -5.58 20.60 16.84
CA VAL A 33 -4.50 20.87 15.88
C VAL A 33 -3.76 19.58 15.51
N LEU A 34 -3.48 18.71 16.48
CA LEU A 34 -2.84 17.41 16.21
C LEU A 34 -3.72 16.50 15.35
N THR A 35 -5.03 16.42 15.60
CA THR A 35 -5.96 15.65 14.78
C THR A 35 -6.02 16.19 13.35
N GLU A 36 -6.10 17.51 13.20
CA GLU A 36 -6.09 18.17 11.88
C GLU A 36 -4.78 17.88 11.13
N GLN A 37 -3.63 17.91 11.80
CA GLN A 37 -2.35 17.53 11.22
C GLN A 37 -2.28 16.05 10.82
N ILE A 38 -2.81 15.15 11.63
CA ILE A 38 -2.87 13.71 11.31
C ILE A 38 -3.74 13.48 10.07
N GLU A 39 -4.89 14.14 9.98
CA GLU A 39 -5.76 14.05 8.79
C GLU A 39 -5.07 14.63 7.56
N LEU A 40 -4.35 15.75 7.68
CA LEU A 40 -3.55 16.30 6.58
C LEU A 40 -2.45 15.34 6.12
N ILE A 41 -1.78 14.63 7.04
CA ILE A 41 -0.79 13.61 6.69
C ILE A 41 -1.46 12.42 5.98
N LYS A 42 -2.63 11.97 6.44
CA LYS A 42 -3.40 10.91 5.77
C LYS A 42 -3.87 11.32 4.37
N MET A 43 -4.14 12.61 4.16
CA MET A 43 -4.51 13.17 2.87
C MET A 43 -3.30 13.51 2.00
N SER A 44 -2.10 13.58 2.57
CA SER A 44 -0.88 13.90 1.83
C SER A 44 -0.58 12.80 0.82
N LYS A 45 -0.44 13.21 -0.44
CA LYS A 45 -0.04 12.32 -1.53
C LYS A 45 1.49 12.19 -1.55
N LEU A 46 1.98 11.01 -1.88
CA LEU A 46 3.38 10.76 -2.14
C LEU A 46 3.81 11.58 -3.36
N SER A 47 4.98 12.21 -3.24
CA SER A 47 5.66 12.74 -4.43
C SER A 47 6.09 11.60 -5.35
N PHE A 48 6.27 11.91 -6.63
CA PHE A 48 6.73 10.95 -7.63
C PHE A 48 8.04 10.24 -7.21
N ASP A 49 9.03 11.00 -6.74
CA ASP A 49 10.31 10.46 -6.26
C ASP A 49 10.13 9.49 -5.07
N SER A 50 9.21 9.81 -4.15
CA SER A 50 8.91 8.95 -3.01
C SER A 50 8.22 7.67 -3.47
N ALA A 51 7.26 7.80 -4.40
CA ALA A 51 6.54 6.67 -4.96
C ALA A 51 7.49 5.66 -5.62
N ILE A 52 8.39 6.10 -6.51
CA ILE A 52 9.36 5.23 -7.19
C ILE A 52 10.26 4.51 -6.19
N ARG A 53 10.81 5.22 -5.20
CA ARG A 53 11.71 4.62 -4.19
C ARG A 53 11.03 3.56 -3.33
N MET A 54 9.71 3.65 -3.18
CA MET A 54 8.93 2.70 -2.40
C MET A 54 8.45 1.49 -3.20
N LEU A 55 8.59 1.50 -4.54
CA LEU A 55 8.21 0.37 -5.37
C LEU A 55 9.11 -0.84 -5.07
N PRO A 56 8.52 -2.01 -4.73
CA PRO A 56 9.29 -3.22 -4.49
C PRO A 56 9.82 -3.84 -5.79
N GLU A 57 10.97 -4.50 -5.70
CA GLU A 57 11.46 -5.39 -6.75
C GLU A 57 10.76 -6.74 -6.69
N PHE A 58 10.56 -7.38 -7.85
CA PHE A 58 9.97 -8.71 -7.93
C PHE A 58 10.51 -9.53 -9.09
N ALA A 59 11.08 -10.69 -8.79
CA ALA A 59 11.68 -11.59 -9.77
C ALA A 59 10.76 -12.76 -10.18
N GLY A 60 9.64 -12.95 -9.46
CA GLY A 60 8.73 -14.08 -9.69
C GLY A 60 9.29 -15.42 -9.22
N LEU A 61 10.15 -15.40 -8.20
CA LEU A 61 10.72 -16.60 -7.60
C LEU A 61 9.78 -17.22 -6.57
N PRO A 62 9.78 -18.55 -6.37
CA PRO A 62 8.91 -19.21 -5.38
C PRO A 62 9.16 -18.80 -3.93
N SER A 63 10.34 -18.26 -3.62
CA SER A 63 10.72 -17.76 -2.30
C SER A 63 10.25 -16.33 -2.04
N GLN A 64 9.83 -15.60 -3.07
CA GLN A 64 9.32 -14.23 -2.91
C GLN A 64 7.82 -14.26 -2.59
N ASP A 65 7.43 -13.50 -1.56
CA ASP A 65 6.04 -13.37 -1.16
C ASP A 65 5.30 -12.35 -2.05
N LEU A 66 4.46 -12.88 -2.95
CA LEU A 66 3.61 -12.07 -3.82
C LEU A 66 2.63 -11.19 -3.04
N ASN A 67 2.14 -11.65 -1.88
CA ASN A 67 1.20 -10.86 -1.07
C ASN A 67 1.91 -9.64 -0.47
N LEU A 68 3.17 -9.79 -0.05
CA LEU A 68 3.97 -8.68 0.46
C LEU A 68 4.29 -7.68 -0.65
N PHE A 69 4.62 -8.16 -1.85
CA PHE A 69 4.80 -7.31 -3.03
C PHE A 69 3.52 -6.50 -3.33
N GLU A 70 2.38 -7.17 -3.41
CA GLU A 70 1.07 -6.54 -3.69
C GLU A 70 0.74 -5.47 -2.64
N LYS A 71 0.90 -5.76 -1.35
CA LYS A 71 0.63 -4.78 -0.27
C LYS A 71 1.47 -3.50 -0.40
N LYS A 72 2.75 -3.63 -0.76
CA LYS A 72 3.65 -2.48 -0.95
C LYS A 72 3.22 -1.65 -2.16
N CYS A 73 2.90 -2.31 -3.27
CA CYS A 73 2.40 -1.63 -4.46
C CYS A 73 1.06 -0.93 -4.18
N GLU A 74 0.10 -1.60 -3.53
CA GLU A 74 -1.20 -1.02 -3.13
C GLU A 74 -1.02 0.22 -2.27
N PHE A 75 -0.07 0.21 -1.34
CA PHE A 75 0.26 1.40 -0.56
C PHE A 75 0.69 2.55 -1.46
N VAL A 76 1.60 2.35 -2.40
CA VAL A 76 2.06 3.40 -3.31
C VAL A 76 0.90 3.92 -4.17
N PHE A 77 0.18 3.03 -4.87
CA PHE A 77 -0.91 3.42 -5.78
C PHE A 77 -2.08 4.11 -5.06
N LYS A 78 -2.35 3.81 -3.80
CA LYS A 78 -3.38 4.50 -3.00
C LYS A 78 -2.99 5.94 -2.66
N HIS A 79 -1.69 6.21 -2.48
CA HIS A 79 -1.19 7.48 -1.98
C HIS A 79 -0.56 8.37 -3.05
N ILE A 80 -0.61 8.02 -4.33
CA ILE A 80 -0.19 8.92 -5.42
C ILE A 80 -1.38 9.68 -6.02
N GLU A 81 -1.09 10.73 -6.78
CA GLU A 81 -2.07 11.43 -7.61
C GLU A 81 -2.42 10.60 -8.85
N GLU A 82 -3.64 10.76 -9.35
CA GLU A 82 -4.13 10.02 -10.53
C GLU A 82 -3.26 10.27 -11.78
N ALA A 83 -2.77 11.51 -11.94
CA ALA A 83 -1.87 11.88 -13.02
C ALA A 83 -0.55 11.10 -13.02
N MET A 84 -0.10 10.60 -11.86
CA MET A 84 1.16 9.85 -11.73
C MET A 84 0.99 8.35 -11.92
N VAL A 85 -0.24 7.83 -12.00
CA VAL A 85 -0.52 6.39 -12.02
C VAL A 85 0.17 5.69 -13.18
N SER A 86 0.17 6.30 -14.38
CA SER A 86 0.81 5.73 -15.57
C SER A 86 2.32 5.63 -15.40
N ASP A 87 2.96 6.72 -14.99
CA ASP A 87 4.42 6.80 -14.86
C ASP A 87 4.93 5.89 -13.73
N VAL A 88 4.18 5.81 -12.62
CA VAL A 88 4.50 4.89 -11.51
C VAL A 88 4.30 3.43 -11.91
N LEU A 89 3.31 3.12 -12.75
CA LEU A 89 3.14 1.79 -13.30
C LEU A 89 4.31 1.40 -14.22
N GLU A 90 4.77 2.31 -15.07
CA GLU A 90 5.95 2.09 -15.92
C GLU A 90 7.19 1.83 -15.07
N ALA A 91 7.44 2.64 -14.04
CA ALA A 91 8.54 2.43 -13.10
C ALA A 91 8.43 1.08 -12.38
N LEU A 92 7.23 0.64 -12.00
CA LEU A 92 7.01 -0.67 -11.39
C LEU A 92 7.36 -1.81 -12.36
N LEU A 93 7.01 -1.67 -13.64
CA LEU A 93 7.38 -2.65 -14.66
C LEU A 93 8.90 -2.76 -14.85
N CYS A 94 9.63 -1.64 -14.74
CA CYS A 94 11.09 -1.64 -14.74
C CYS A 94 11.72 -2.34 -13.53
N ASN A 95 11.02 -2.37 -12.38
CA ASN A 95 11.47 -3.07 -11.17
C ASN A 95 11.17 -4.58 -11.19
N LEU A 96 10.54 -5.09 -12.26
CA LEU A 96 10.38 -6.52 -12.48
C LEU A 96 11.67 -7.11 -13.05
N SER A 97 12.02 -8.29 -12.58
CA SER A 97 13.18 -9.04 -13.09
C SER A 97 12.86 -10.53 -13.25
N GLY A 98 13.83 -11.29 -13.75
CA GLY A 98 13.74 -12.74 -13.84
C GLY A 98 12.46 -13.24 -14.52
N LYS A 99 11.75 -14.17 -13.87
CA LYS A 99 10.55 -14.79 -14.41
C LYS A 99 9.38 -13.80 -14.52
N ALA A 100 9.27 -12.85 -13.60
CA ALA A 100 8.24 -11.83 -13.67
C ALA A 100 8.41 -10.99 -14.95
N LEU A 101 9.61 -10.46 -15.19
CA LEU A 101 9.91 -9.68 -16.40
C LEU A 101 9.69 -10.48 -17.68
N CYS A 102 10.21 -11.71 -17.75
CA CYS A 102 10.06 -12.56 -18.95
C CYS A 102 8.60 -12.77 -19.36
N ILE A 103 7.68 -12.75 -18.40
CA ILE A 103 6.26 -13.00 -18.66
C ILE A 103 5.49 -11.71 -18.93
N THR A 104 5.88 -10.60 -18.29
CA THR A 104 5.20 -9.31 -18.47
C THR A 104 5.64 -8.59 -19.73
N GLN A 105 6.90 -8.73 -20.16
CA GLN A 105 7.47 -8.01 -21.31
C GLN A 105 6.76 -8.27 -22.66
N HIS A 106 6.01 -9.36 -22.77
CA HIS A 106 5.26 -9.73 -23.98
C HIS A 106 3.76 -9.48 -23.87
N LYS A 107 3.31 -8.82 -22.80
CA LYS A 107 1.89 -8.57 -22.52
C LYS A 107 1.60 -7.09 -22.50
N THR A 108 0.41 -6.73 -23.00
CA THR A 108 -0.12 -5.39 -22.82
C THR A 108 -0.65 -5.25 -21.40
N ILE A 109 -0.05 -4.35 -20.62
CA ILE A 109 -0.44 -4.07 -19.23
C ILE A 109 -0.94 -2.62 -19.20
N ALA A 110 -2.26 -2.43 -19.19
CA ALA A 110 -2.86 -1.11 -19.22
C ALA A 110 -2.98 -0.47 -17.83
N ASN A 111 -3.04 -1.29 -16.78
CA ASN A 111 -3.19 -0.82 -15.41
C ASN A 111 -2.56 -1.80 -14.40
N TYR A 112 -2.44 -1.34 -13.15
CA TYR A 112 -1.90 -2.13 -12.05
C TYR A 112 -2.66 -3.45 -11.79
N LYS A 113 -3.99 -3.45 -11.94
CA LYS A 113 -4.82 -4.65 -11.72
C LYS A 113 -4.52 -5.75 -12.74
N ASP A 114 -4.24 -5.38 -13.99
CA ASP A 114 -3.82 -6.33 -15.03
C ASP A 114 -2.48 -6.98 -14.68
N LEU A 115 -1.51 -6.18 -14.22
CA LEU A 115 -0.21 -6.68 -13.77
C LEU A 115 -0.36 -7.72 -12.65
N ILE A 116 -1.12 -7.40 -11.60
CA ILE A 116 -1.31 -8.32 -10.47
C ILE A 116 -2.03 -9.60 -10.90
N THR A 117 -3.01 -9.49 -11.78
CA THR A 117 -3.71 -10.67 -12.33
C THR A 117 -2.74 -11.60 -13.05
N ILE A 118 -1.83 -11.05 -13.87
CA ILE A 118 -0.78 -11.80 -14.55
C ILE A 118 0.16 -12.47 -13.53
N LEU A 119 0.64 -11.73 -12.53
CA LEU A 119 1.57 -12.26 -11.52
C LEU A 119 0.94 -13.40 -10.68
N ARG A 120 -0.34 -13.29 -10.31
CA ARG A 120 -1.07 -14.32 -9.57
C ARG A 120 -1.30 -15.60 -10.39
N GLN A 121 -1.58 -15.48 -11.69
CA GLN A 121 -1.69 -16.66 -12.55
C GLN A 121 -0.38 -17.47 -12.60
N ILE A 122 0.75 -16.77 -12.56
CA ILE A 122 2.09 -17.37 -12.60
C ILE A 122 2.41 -18.06 -11.27
N SER A 123 2.16 -17.40 -10.14
CA SER A 123 2.38 -18.00 -8.83
C SER A 123 1.50 -19.25 -8.66
N GLY A 124 0.22 -19.18 -9.04
CA GLY A 124 -0.69 -20.33 -9.03
C GLY A 124 -0.22 -21.52 -9.90
N THR A 125 0.29 -21.27 -11.10
CA THR A 125 0.84 -22.34 -11.97
C THR A 125 2.16 -22.91 -11.43
N ILE A 126 2.99 -22.11 -10.76
CA ILE A 126 4.20 -22.60 -10.07
C ILE A 126 3.83 -23.57 -8.93
N PHE A 127 2.79 -23.25 -8.14
CA PHE A 127 2.30 -24.13 -7.07
C PHE A 127 1.81 -25.47 -7.61
N GLN A 128 1.03 -25.48 -8.70
CA GLN A 128 0.54 -26.71 -9.31
C GLN A 128 1.68 -27.60 -9.84
N LYS A 129 2.66 -27.01 -10.54
CA LYS A 129 3.77 -27.79 -11.13
C LYS A 129 4.63 -28.50 -10.08
N ARG A 130 4.80 -27.92 -8.88
CA ARG A 130 5.49 -28.58 -7.75
C ARG A 130 4.73 -29.79 -7.21
N ILE A 131 3.41 -29.67 -7.04
CA ILE A 131 2.58 -30.78 -6.53
C ILE A 131 2.69 -32.00 -7.45
N TYR A 132 2.67 -31.78 -8.78
CA TYR A 132 2.84 -32.88 -9.72
C TYR A 132 4.25 -33.50 -9.70
N GLN A 133 5.30 -32.71 -9.52
CA GLN A 133 6.68 -33.25 -9.48
C GLN A 133 7.02 -33.94 -8.15
N SER A 134 6.46 -33.48 -7.02
CA SER A 134 6.64 -34.14 -5.72
C SER A 134 5.87 -35.45 -5.59
N ASN A 135 4.83 -35.67 -6.40
CA ASN A 135 4.03 -36.91 -6.42
C ASN A 135 4.54 -37.95 -7.44
N LEU A 136 5.68 -37.70 -8.08
CA LEU A 136 6.33 -38.56 -9.08
C LEU A 136 7.66 -39.16 -8.59
N ILE A 137 7.95 -39.06 -7.29
CA ILE A 137 9.12 -39.67 -6.62
C ILE A 137 8.62 -40.62 -5.53
#